data_AF-A0A931QZU3-F1
#
_entry.id   AF-A0A931QZU3-F1
#
_cell.length_a   1.000
_cell.length_b   1.000
_cell.length_c   1.000
_cell.angle_alpha   90.00
_cell.angle_beta   90.00
_cell.angle_gamma   90.00
#
_symmetry.space_group_name_H-M   'P 1'
#
loop_
_entity.id
_entity.type
_entity.pdbx_description
1 polymer ?
#
loop_
_entity_poly.entity_id
_entity_poly.type
_entity_poly.pdbx_seq_one_letter_code
_entity_poly.pdbx_strand_id
1 'polypeptide(L)'
;MPFESDKIMFEIYRESIYSGQYKVVYFTELQDHNKEFEISRAMAGQHFYDGFIRNYRKDQAKEAISKLLDRLNAGEELTPTDVERELKAFIPS
;
A
#
# COMPACT_ATOMS: atom_id res chain seq x y z
N MET A 1 24.98 -5.37 -8.84
CA MET A 1 23.99 -5.65 -7.78
C MET A 1 23.00 -4.51 -7.80
N PRO A 2 21.73 -4.71 -8.19
CA PRO A 2 20.73 -3.67 -7.99
C PRO A 2 20.62 -3.46 -6.47
N PHE A 3 20.77 -2.21 -6.02
CA PHE A 3 20.46 -1.83 -4.65
C PHE A 3 18.95 -2.07 -4.47
N GLU A 4 18.56 -3.22 -3.89
CA GLU A 4 17.20 -3.32 -3.35
C GLU A 4 17.11 -2.29 -2.22
N SER A 5 16.19 -1.33 -2.36
CA SER A 5 15.92 -0.35 -1.31
C SER A 5 15.55 -1.11 -0.03
N ASP A 6 16.20 -0.78 1.10
CA ASP A 6 15.90 -1.39 2.41
C ASP A 6 14.43 -1.19 2.84
N LYS A 7 13.75 -0.24 2.19
CA LYS A 7 12.37 0.14 2.44
C LYS A 7 11.57 0.11 1.14
N ILE A 8 10.35 -0.38 1.24
CA ILE A 8 9.36 -0.34 0.17
C ILE A 8 8.37 0.77 0.49
N MET A 9 8.27 1.75 -0.40
CA MET A 9 7.27 2.83 -0.29
C MET A 9 5.95 2.33 -0.86
N PHE A 10 4.86 2.57 -0.15
CA PHE A 10 3.54 2.17 -0.60
C PHE A 10 2.48 3.21 -0.24
N GLU A 11 1.35 3.14 -0.93
CA GLU A 11 0.16 3.91 -0.63
C GLU A 11 -1.08 3.05 -0.80
N ILE A 12 -1.95 3.09 0.20
CA ILE A 12 -3.34 2.64 0.17
C ILE A 12 -4.20 3.82 -0.23
N TYR A 13 -5.00 3.63 -1.27
CA TYR A 13 -5.93 4.63 -1.79
C TYR A 13 -7.27 3.99 -2.08
N ARG A 14 -8.34 4.78 -2.01
CA ARG A 14 -9.68 4.41 -2.46
C ARG A 14 -9.88 4.83 -3.91
N GLU A 15 -10.14 3.89 -4.79
CA GLU A 15 -10.37 4.16 -6.21
C GLU A 15 -11.64 4.99 -6.40
N SER A 16 -11.54 6.15 -7.07
CA SER A 16 -12.67 7.06 -7.26
C SER A 16 -13.49 6.79 -8.53
N ILE A 17 -12.89 6.15 -9.54
CA ILE A 17 -13.43 6.13 -10.91
C ILE A 17 -14.33 4.92 -11.22
N TYR A 18 -14.06 3.75 -10.62
CA TYR A 18 -14.74 2.51 -11.01
C TYR A 18 -15.55 1.87 -9.89
N SER A 19 -14.88 1.45 -8.81
CA SER A 19 -15.46 0.53 -7.83
C SER A 19 -15.61 1.10 -6.42
N GLY A 20 -14.94 2.22 -6.10
CA GLY A 20 -14.85 2.69 -4.72
C GLY A 20 -13.98 1.80 -3.83
N GLN A 21 -13.27 0.82 -4.39
CA GLN A 21 -12.46 -0.15 -3.64
C GLN A 21 -11.14 0.45 -3.20
N TYR A 22 -10.69 0.03 -2.03
CA TYR A 22 -9.36 0.27 -1.50
C TYR A 22 -8.35 -0.63 -2.22
N LYS A 23 -7.27 -0.03 -2.68
CA LYS A 23 -6.16 -0.66 -3.39
C LYS A 23 -4.84 -0.18 -2.80
N VAL A 24 -3.76 -0.91 -3.08
CA VAL A 24 -2.40 -0.53 -2.71
C VAL A 24 -1.51 -0.44 -3.94
N VAL A 25 -0.62 0.55 -3.96
CA VAL A 25 0.50 0.63 -4.91
C VAL A 25 1.83 0.54 -4.14
N TYR A 26 2.77 -0.25 -4.64
CA TYR A 26 4.12 -0.38 -4.08
C TYR A 26 5.12 0.33 -4.99
N PHE A 27 5.32 1.64 -4.79
CA PHE A 27 6.06 2.50 -5.72
C PHE A 27 7.48 2.04 -6.04
N THR A 28 8.18 1.51 -5.04
CA THR A 28 9.57 1.03 -5.19
C THR A 28 9.67 -0.33 -5.87
N GLU A 29 8.54 -1.02 -6.08
CA GLU A 29 8.47 -2.29 -6.81
C GLU A 29 7.92 -2.14 -8.23
N LEU A 30 7.53 -0.92 -8.62
CA LEU A 30 7.10 -0.62 -9.98
C LEU A 30 8.29 -0.75 -10.95
N GLN A 31 8.01 -1.27 -12.13
CA GLN A 31 8.95 -1.35 -13.25
C GLN A 31 8.60 -0.29 -14.28
N ASP A 32 9.55 0.13 -15.13
CA ASP A 32 9.34 1.26 -16.05
C ASP A 32 8.10 1.10 -16.94
N HIS A 33 7.78 -0.13 -17.34
CA HIS A 33 6.64 -0.41 -18.21
C HIS A 33 5.25 -0.25 -17.54
N ASN A 34 5.16 -0.33 -16.21
CA ASN A 34 3.88 -0.20 -15.48
C ASN A 34 3.82 1.03 -14.56
N LYS A 35 4.96 1.68 -14.32
CA LYS A 35 5.10 2.74 -13.33
C LYS A 35 4.16 3.93 -13.56
N GLU A 36 4.13 4.49 -14.77
CA GLU A 36 3.27 5.65 -15.08
C GLU A 36 1.79 5.33 -14.91
N PHE A 37 1.38 4.13 -15.30
CA PHE A 37 0.01 3.67 -15.19
C PHE A 37 -0.41 3.50 -13.73
N GLU A 38 0.40 2.84 -12.91
CA GLU A 38 0.09 2.64 -11.49
C GLU A 38 0.10 3.96 -10.70
N ILE A 39 1.04 4.86 -10.98
CA ILE A 39 1.09 6.18 -10.35
C ILE A 39 -0.16 6.98 -10.72
N SER A 40 -0.55 6.97 -12.00
CA SER A 40 -1.73 7.68 -12.47
C SER A 40 -3.01 7.15 -11.80
N ARG A 41 -3.11 5.83 -11.57
CA ARG A 41 -4.24 5.23 -10.83
C ARG A 41 -4.29 5.65 -9.37
N ALA A 42 -3.16 5.64 -8.68
CA ALA A 42 -3.07 6.08 -7.29
C ALA A 42 -3.43 7.58 -7.16
N MET A 43 -2.88 8.42 -8.04
CA MET A 43 -3.12 9.87 -8.07
C MET A 43 -4.59 10.24 -8.38
N ALA A 44 -5.28 9.42 -9.16
CA ALA A 44 -6.70 9.59 -9.42
C ALA A 44 -7.59 9.13 -8.26
N GLY A 45 -7.07 8.27 -7.39
CA GLY A 45 -7.73 7.78 -6.19
C GLY A 45 -7.77 8.83 -5.06
N GLN A 46 -8.57 8.53 -4.05
CA GLN A 46 -8.53 9.24 -2.78
C GLN A 46 -7.50 8.58 -1.87
N HIS A 47 -6.47 9.33 -1.49
CA HIS A 47 -5.49 8.90 -0.51
C HIS A 47 -6.16 8.42 0.81
N PHE A 48 -5.66 7.31 1.37
CA PHE A 48 -6.13 6.77 2.65
C PHE A 48 -5.00 6.59 3.67
N TYR A 49 -3.90 5.95 3.28
CA TYR A 49 -2.73 5.76 4.14
C TYR A 49 -1.49 5.47 3.30
N ASP A 50 -0.36 6.11 3.56
CA ASP A 50 0.92 5.80 2.93
C ASP A 50 2.01 5.52 3.97
N GLY A 51 3.12 4.96 3.50
CA GLY A 51 4.27 4.74 4.36
C GLY A 51 5.33 3.85 3.75
N PHE A 52 6.14 3.27 4.64
CA PHE A 52 7.24 2.40 4.29
C PHE A 52 7.15 1.08 5.05
N ILE A 53 7.47 -0.03 4.38
CA ILE A 53 7.69 -1.34 5.00
C ILE A 53 9.13 -1.80 4.78
N ARG A 54 9.69 -2.56 5.72
CA ARG A 54 11.03 -3.13 5.61
C ARG A 54 11.07 -4.22 4.52
N ASN A 55 12.04 -4.15 3.60
CA ASN A 55 12.15 -5.09 2.49
C ASN A 55 12.32 -6.56 2.95
N TYR A 56 13.08 -6.82 4.02
CA TYR A 56 13.31 -8.19 4.53
C TYR A 56 12.06 -8.88 5.11
N ARG A 57 10.98 -8.13 5.37
CA ARG A 57 9.67 -8.66 5.80
C ARG A 57 8.54 -8.28 4.83
N LYS A 58 8.88 -7.94 3.58
CA LYS A 58 7.91 -7.43 2.62
C LYS A 58 6.72 -8.36 2.42
N ASP A 59 6.93 -9.67 2.34
CA ASP A 59 5.84 -10.60 2.04
C ASP A 59 4.83 -10.65 3.18
N GLN A 60 5.30 -10.67 4.43
CA GLN A 60 4.45 -10.61 5.63
C GLN A 60 3.71 -9.28 5.73
N ALA A 61 4.39 -8.18 5.40
CA ALA A 61 3.80 -6.85 5.41
C ALA A 61 2.72 -6.70 4.32
N LYS A 62 2.97 -7.22 3.11
CA LYS A 62 1.99 -7.26 2.01
C LYS A 62 0.79 -8.13 2.34
N GLU A 63 0.99 -9.26 3.01
CA GLU A 63 -0.11 -10.09 3.49
C GLU A 63 -0.98 -9.33 4.51
N ALA A 64 -0.36 -8.61 5.45
CA ALA A 64 -1.08 -7.75 6.39
C ALA A 64 -1.86 -6.63 5.68
N ILE A 65 -1.23 -5.95 4.71
CA ILE A 65 -1.91 -4.94 3.88
C ILE A 65 -3.08 -5.57 3.11
N SER A 66 -2.91 -6.75 2.51
CA SER A 66 -4.00 -7.43 1.81
C SER A 66 -5.20 -7.69 2.71
N LYS A 67 -4.97 -8.17 3.94
CA LYS A 67 -6.05 -8.39 4.93
C LYS A 67 -6.75 -7.09 5.33
N LEU A 68 -6.00 -5.99 5.45
CA LEU A 68 -6.58 -4.67 5.72
C LEU A 68 -7.45 -4.19 4.55
N LEU A 69 -7.00 -4.39 3.30
CA LEU A 69 -7.79 -4.08 2.11
C LEU A 69 -9.06 -4.91 2.03
N ASP A 70 -9.00 -6.22 2.33
CA ASP A 70 -10.18 -7.09 2.33
C ASP A 70 -11.23 -6.59 3.33
N ARG A 71 -10.80 -6.16 4.52
CA ARG A 71 -11.67 -5.59 5.56
C ARG A 71 -12.28 -4.25 5.15
N LEU A 72 -11.47 -3.32 4.67
CA LEU A 72 -11.91 -2.03 4.13
C LEU A 72 -12.95 -2.23 3.00
N ASN A 73 -12.66 -3.15 2.08
CA ASN A 73 -13.54 -3.46 0.96
C ASN A 73 -14.80 -4.24 1.35
N ALA A 74 -14.79 -4.94 2.49
CA ALA A 74 -15.98 -5.52 3.10
C ALA A 74 -16.87 -4.48 3.80
N GLY A 75 -16.44 -3.21 3.86
CA GLY A 75 -17.16 -2.11 4.50
C GLY A 75 -16.83 -1.92 5.97
N GLU A 76 -15.76 -2.54 6.48
CA GLU A 76 -15.27 -2.26 7.84
C GLU A 76 -14.72 -0.83 7.92
N GLU A 77 -15.18 -0.07 8.92
CA GLU A 77 -14.69 1.29 9.18
C GLU A 77 -13.34 1.24 9.90
N LEU A 78 -12.26 1.05 9.14
CA LEU A 78 -10.90 1.17 9.64
C LEU A 78 -10.37 2.59 9.50
N THR A 79 -9.58 3.03 10.49
CA THR A 79 -8.90 4.33 10.46
C THR A 79 -7.44 4.18 10.02
N PRO A 80 -6.79 5.28 9.57
CA PRO A 80 -5.34 5.28 9.33
C PRO A 80 -4.52 4.80 10.53
N THR A 81 -4.97 5.10 11.76
CA THR A 81 -4.32 4.64 13.00
C THR A 81 -4.44 3.13 13.19
N ASP A 82 -5.54 2.51 12.75
CA ASP A 82 -5.69 1.05 12.78
C ASP A 82 -4.70 0.37 11.83
N VAL A 83 -4.55 0.93 10.62
CA VAL A 83 -3.55 0.48 9.64
C VAL A 83 -2.15 0.59 10.22
N GLU A 84 -1.78 1.75 10.78
CA GLU A 84 -0.46 1.95 11.39
C GLU A 84 -0.19 0.94 12.52
N ARG A 85 -1.19 0.69 13.36
CA ARG A 85 -1.10 -0.27 14.47
C ARG A 85 -0.83 -1.69 13.99
N GLU A 86 -1.50 -2.15 12.93
CA GLU A 86 -1.27 -3.47 12.35
C GLU A 86 0.08 -3.57 11.64
N LEU A 87 0.50 -2.48 10.98
CA LEU A 87 1.76 -2.44 10.25
C LEU A 87 2.98 -2.13 11.12
N LYS A 88 2.80 -1.79 12.39
CA LYS A 88 3.87 -1.39 13.33
C LYS A 88 5.05 -2.36 13.37
N ALA A 89 4.82 -3.66 13.21
CA ALA A 89 5.88 -4.67 13.20
C ALA A 89 6.74 -4.69 11.91
N PHE A 90 6.29 -3.99 10.87
CA PHE A 90 6.88 -3.96 9.53
C PHE A 90 7.40 -2.58 9.14
N ILE A 91 6.92 -1.52 9.79
CA ILE A 91 7.35 -0.14 9.59
C ILE A 91 8.81 0.02 10.09
N PRO A 92 9.67 0.74 9.35
CA PRO A 92 11.00 1.11 9.82
C PRO A 92 10.88 2.06 11.03
N SER A 93 11.61 1.74 12.10
CA SER A 93 11.65 2.53 13.34
C SER A 93 12.33 3.89 13.12
#